data_AF-A0A139X1P8-F1
#
_entry.id   AF-A0A139X1P8-F1
#
_cell.length_a   1.000
_cell.length_b   1.000
_cell.length_c   1.000
_cell.angle_alpha   90.00
_cell.angle_beta   90.00
_cell.angle_gamma   90.00
#
_symmetry.space_group_name_H-M   'P 1'
#
loop_
_entity.id
_entity.type
_entity.pdbx_description
1 polymer ?
#
loop_
_entity_poly.entity_id
_entity_poly.type
_entity_poly.pdbx_seq_one_letter_code
_entity_poly.pdbx_strand_id
1 'polypeptide(L)'
;MLRLSGCTPIPLSHYLKALGVLRLVVEQRFDPNAKGFWMDDSFVLATELSPNDLVQFFLYDYKPTPLVAPWNGSTGYYPKDNKKTIDAVRKSTATRLNIYRHTVQVAQQVVEDLKLTVQPKDKEEKSRLFEHLRNNLPDETVIWLDACAVITADNLKFPALTGTGGNDGNFEFSRTFMQQLQELIDFATGKPSAAAELMLRAALFDEVVPGLQFAGKIGQFNPIAAGGANAAPGYDADSRVNPWDYVFMLEGVMLFAGGVTRRYEYSDVGDFAYRF
;
A
#
# COMPACT_ATOMS: atom_id res chain seq x y z
N MET A 1 25.05 -8.56 4.70
CA MET A 1 23.74 -9.18 4.99
C MET A 1 23.17 -8.54 6.24
N LEU A 2 21.94 -8.07 6.16
CA LEU A 2 21.23 -7.35 7.22
C LEU A 2 20.02 -8.17 7.67
N ARG A 3 19.90 -8.44 8.96
CA ARG A 3 18.76 -9.15 9.53
C ARG A 3 17.68 -8.13 9.93
N LEU A 4 16.50 -8.26 9.34
CA LEU A 4 15.31 -7.48 9.64
C LEU A 4 14.38 -8.31 10.54
N SER A 5 14.66 -8.34 11.84
CA SER A 5 13.93 -9.13 12.83
C SER A 5 12.44 -8.76 12.93
N GLY A 6 12.06 -7.53 12.60
CA GLY A 6 10.64 -7.14 12.55
C GLY A 6 9.90 -7.70 11.34
N CYS A 7 10.60 -8.22 10.34
CA CYS A 7 10.07 -8.74 9.08
C CYS A 7 9.97 -10.28 9.09
N THR A 8 9.09 -10.81 9.93
CA THR A 8 8.84 -12.25 10.07
C THR A 8 8.01 -12.83 8.91
N PRO A 9 8.04 -14.14 8.63
CA PRO A 9 7.23 -14.74 7.56
C PRO A 9 5.73 -14.82 7.90
N ILE A 10 5.37 -14.66 9.17
CA ILE A 10 3.98 -14.59 9.66
C ILE A 10 3.84 -13.43 10.66
N PRO A 11 2.69 -12.72 10.70
CA PRO A 11 1.51 -12.87 9.85
C PRO A 11 1.72 -12.34 8.42
N LEU A 12 0.70 -12.46 7.57
CA LEU A 12 0.75 -12.04 6.16
C LEU A 12 1.21 -10.58 5.99
N SER A 13 0.83 -9.69 6.91
CA SER A 13 1.31 -8.30 6.88
C SER A 13 2.83 -8.17 7.00
N HIS A 14 3.49 -9.04 7.79
CA HIS A 14 4.95 -9.01 7.95
C HIS A 14 5.66 -9.60 6.73
N TYR A 15 5.07 -10.66 6.15
CA TYR A 15 5.55 -11.22 4.88
C TYR A 15 5.53 -10.16 3.77
N LEU A 16 4.40 -9.49 3.60
CA LEU A 16 4.24 -8.42 2.62
C LEU A 16 5.14 -7.22 2.92
N LYS A 17 5.29 -6.83 4.20
CA LYS A 17 6.23 -5.78 4.61
C LYS A 17 7.65 -6.09 4.17
N ALA A 18 8.13 -7.32 4.40
CA ALA A 18 9.49 -7.73 4.03
C ALA A 18 9.72 -7.58 2.52
N LEU A 19 8.72 -8.01 1.73
CA LEU A 19 8.73 -7.87 0.28
C LEU A 19 8.66 -6.41 -0.18
N GLY A 20 7.86 -5.57 0.50
CA GLY A 20 7.80 -4.13 0.24
C GLY A 20 9.15 -3.46 0.49
N VAL A 21 9.83 -3.80 1.59
CA VAL A 21 11.18 -3.30 1.89
C VAL A 21 12.17 -3.68 0.79
N LEU A 22 12.19 -4.96 0.38
CA LEU A 22 13.06 -5.41 -0.71
C LEU A 22 12.77 -4.66 -2.02
N ARG A 23 11.48 -4.58 -2.41
CA ARG A 23 11.05 -3.87 -3.62
C ARG A 23 11.53 -2.42 -3.61
N LEU A 24 11.31 -1.69 -2.52
CA LEU A 24 11.65 -0.27 -2.42
C LEU A 24 13.16 -0.04 -2.50
N VAL A 25 13.98 -0.88 -1.85
CA VAL A 25 15.45 -0.79 -1.92
C VAL A 25 15.95 -0.98 -3.36
N VAL A 26 15.38 -1.94 -4.09
CA VAL A 26 15.76 -2.27 -5.47
C VAL A 26 15.24 -1.23 -6.47
N GLU A 27 13.96 -0.85 -6.38
CA GLU A 27 13.29 0.02 -7.35
C GLU A 27 13.71 1.48 -7.22
N GLN A 28 13.87 1.98 -5.99
CA GLN A 28 14.28 3.38 -5.75
C GLN A 28 15.79 3.58 -5.86
N ARG A 29 16.49 2.60 -6.47
CA ARG A 29 17.88 2.65 -6.93
C ARG A 29 18.91 2.89 -5.83
N PHE A 30 18.63 2.41 -4.63
CA PHE A 30 19.59 2.47 -3.53
C PHE A 30 20.53 1.26 -3.53
N ASP A 31 19.99 0.07 -3.81
CA ASP A 31 20.78 -1.13 -4.14
C ASP A 31 20.01 -2.02 -5.14
N PRO A 32 20.28 -1.90 -6.46
CA PRO A 32 19.55 -2.66 -7.47
C PRO A 32 19.88 -4.16 -7.46
N ASN A 33 20.93 -4.59 -6.76
CA ASN A 33 21.35 -5.98 -6.66
C ASN A 33 20.89 -6.63 -5.34
N ALA A 34 20.15 -5.90 -4.50
CA ALA A 34 19.67 -6.41 -3.24
C ALA A 34 18.82 -7.67 -3.42
N LYS A 35 19.06 -8.67 -2.57
CA LYS A 35 18.31 -9.93 -2.53
C LYS A 35 17.75 -10.15 -1.14
N GLY A 36 16.65 -10.89 -1.06
CA GLY A 36 15.99 -11.19 0.21
C GLY A 36 15.66 -12.68 0.36
N PHE A 37 15.79 -13.19 1.57
CA PHE A 37 15.33 -14.53 1.95
C PHE A 37 15.00 -14.58 3.45
N TRP A 38 14.18 -15.52 3.89
CA TRP A 38 13.94 -15.74 5.32
C TRP A 38 14.92 -16.77 5.89
N MET A 39 15.44 -16.49 7.09
CA MET A 39 16.28 -17.39 7.88
C MET A 39 16.00 -17.14 9.36
N ASP A 40 15.75 -18.21 10.13
CA ASP A 40 15.43 -18.14 11.56
C ASP A 40 14.33 -17.12 11.90
N ASP A 41 13.18 -17.22 11.21
CA ASP A 41 12.02 -16.33 11.34
C ASP A 41 12.28 -14.84 11.07
N SER A 42 13.42 -14.47 10.50
CA SER A 42 13.71 -13.08 10.13
C SER A 42 14.00 -12.97 8.65
N PHE A 43 13.58 -11.87 8.03
CA PHE A 43 14.01 -11.55 6.68
C PHE A 43 15.46 -11.09 6.66
N VAL A 44 16.28 -11.71 5.83
CA VAL A 44 17.68 -11.35 5.60
C VAL A 44 17.75 -10.59 4.27
N LEU A 45 18.12 -9.32 4.36
CA LEU A 45 18.40 -8.47 3.21
C LEU A 45 19.90 -8.54 2.88
N ALA A 46 20.25 -9.20 1.79
CA ALA A 46 21.59 -9.18 1.23
C ALA A 46 21.77 -7.91 0.40
N THR A 47 22.38 -6.90 1.00
CA THR A 47 22.60 -5.56 0.45
C THR A 47 23.93 -4.98 0.95
N GLU A 48 24.44 -3.97 0.26
CA GLU A 48 25.61 -3.17 0.69
C GLU A 48 25.27 -2.15 1.79
N LEU A 49 23.98 -1.91 2.03
CA LEU A 49 23.50 -0.92 3.00
C LEU A 49 23.72 -1.36 4.44
N SER A 50 24.17 -0.43 5.28
CA SER A 50 24.16 -0.63 6.73
C SER A 50 22.73 -0.47 7.29
N PRO A 51 22.47 -0.94 8.53
CA PRO A 51 21.19 -0.69 9.19
C PRO A 51 20.82 0.80 9.24
N ASN A 52 21.80 1.69 9.44
CA ASN A 52 21.55 3.13 9.51
C ASN A 52 21.30 3.73 8.12
N ASP A 53 21.95 3.25 7.07
CA ASP A 53 21.67 3.69 5.69
C ASP A 53 20.24 3.34 5.30
N LEU A 54 19.78 2.14 5.67
CA LEU A 54 18.39 1.71 5.42
C LEU A 54 17.38 2.59 6.17
N VAL A 55 17.68 2.94 7.42
CA VAL A 55 16.84 3.86 8.22
C VAL A 55 16.79 5.25 7.60
N GLN A 56 17.94 5.82 7.24
CA GLN A 56 18.02 7.13 6.61
C GLN A 56 17.25 7.18 5.28
N PHE A 57 17.40 6.14 4.45
CA PHE A 57 16.67 5.99 3.20
C PHE A 57 15.15 6.09 3.42
N PHE A 58 14.58 5.28 4.32
CA PHE A 58 13.13 5.31 4.53
C PHE A 58 12.64 6.61 5.18
N LEU A 59 13.45 7.24 6.04
CA LEU A 59 13.04 8.50 6.69
C LEU A 59 13.03 9.68 5.74
N TYR A 60 14.00 9.77 4.82
CA TYR A 60 14.24 11.00 4.04
C TYR A 60 14.07 10.82 2.54
N ASP A 61 14.51 9.69 1.98
CA ASP A 61 14.61 9.50 0.52
C ASP A 61 13.45 8.71 -0.08
N TYR A 62 12.83 7.82 0.71
CA TYR A 62 11.70 7.02 0.29
C TYR A 62 10.57 7.88 -0.27
N LYS A 63 10.17 7.54 -1.50
CA LYS A 63 9.04 8.14 -2.22
C LYS A 63 7.89 7.16 -2.21
N PRO A 64 6.78 7.44 -1.50
CA PRO A 64 5.65 6.51 -1.46
C PRO A 64 5.08 6.26 -2.85
N THR A 65 4.87 4.99 -3.18
CA THR A 65 4.16 4.62 -4.41
C THR A 65 2.73 5.15 -4.30
N PRO A 66 2.18 5.80 -5.34
CA PRO A 66 0.83 6.35 -5.25
C PRO A 66 -0.24 5.25 -5.18
N LEU A 67 -1.07 5.25 -4.14
CA LEU A 67 -2.27 4.41 -4.04
C LEU A 67 -3.51 5.28 -4.17
N VAL A 68 -4.31 5.00 -5.19
CA VAL A 68 -5.59 5.67 -5.44
C VAL A 68 -6.67 4.63 -5.69
N ALA A 69 -7.92 4.94 -5.35
CA ALA A 69 -9.05 4.06 -5.64
C ALA A 69 -10.30 4.89 -5.99
N PRO A 70 -10.27 5.70 -7.07
CA PRO A 70 -11.45 6.46 -7.50
C PRO A 70 -12.64 5.54 -7.84
N TRP A 71 -12.42 4.25 -8.09
CA TRP A 71 -13.50 3.29 -8.32
C TRP A 71 -14.22 2.83 -7.04
N ASN A 72 -13.74 3.22 -5.86
CA ASN A 72 -14.39 2.99 -4.57
C ASN A 72 -14.98 4.29 -4.01
N GLY A 73 -16.03 4.17 -3.20
CA GLY A 73 -16.59 5.31 -2.45
C GLY A 73 -15.76 5.66 -1.22
N SER A 74 -15.98 6.85 -0.64
CA SER A 74 -15.28 7.32 0.57
C SER A 74 -13.76 7.49 0.41
N THR A 75 -13.27 7.69 -0.80
CA THR A 75 -11.84 7.84 -1.14
C THR A 75 -11.44 9.30 -1.44
N GLY A 76 -12.42 10.20 -1.59
CA GLY A 76 -12.21 11.65 -1.70
C GLY A 76 -12.38 12.21 -3.11
N TYR A 77 -12.74 11.37 -4.08
CA TYR A 77 -12.93 11.77 -5.48
C TYR A 77 -14.33 12.30 -5.76
N TYR A 78 -15.34 11.92 -4.96
CA TYR A 78 -16.73 12.28 -5.19
C TYR A 78 -17.22 13.40 -4.27
N PRO A 79 -18.29 14.14 -4.63
CA PRO A 79 -18.80 15.26 -3.84
C PRO A 79 -19.20 14.90 -2.40
N LYS A 80 -19.67 13.67 -2.16
CA LYS A 80 -20.08 13.19 -0.83
C LYS A 80 -18.93 12.59 -0.01
N ASP A 81 -17.76 12.41 -0.60
CA ASP A 81 -16.63 11.82 0.09
C ASP A 81 -16.01 12.82 1.07
N ASN A 82 -15.46 12.31 2.18
CA ASN A 82 -14.57 13.09 3.02
C ASN A 82 -13.24 13.32 2.27
N LYS A 83 -12.96 14.57 1.93
CA LYS A 83 -11.77 14.95 1.15
C LYS A 83 -10.54 15.29 2.00
N LYS A 84 -10.63 15.30 3.33
CA LYS A 84 -9.54 15.76 4.23
C LYS A 84 -8.20 15.09 3.90
N THR A 85 -8.19 13.76 3.81
CA THR A 85 -6.98 12.97 3.57
C THR A 85 -6.40 13.20 2.17
N ILE A 86 -7.23 13.11 1.13
CA ILE A 86 -6.76 13.27 -0.25
C ILE A 86 -6.34 14.72 -0.54
N ASP A 87 -7.01 15.70 0.06
CA ASP A 87 -6.66 17.11 -0.09
C ASP A 87 -5.35 17.45 0.61
N ALA A 88 -5.02 16.76 1.71
CA ALA A 88 -3.69 16.88 2.34
C ALA A 88 -2.59 16.45 1.36
N VAL A 89 -2.79 15.34 0.65
CA VAL A 89 -1.87 14.93 -0.43
C VAL A 89 -1.81 16.00 -1.50
N ARG A 90 -2.96 16.43 -2.07
CA ARG A 90 -3.02 17.45 -3.14
C ARG A 90 -2.29 18.75 -2.79
N LYS A 91 -2.41 19.19 -1.53
CA LYS A 91 -1.81 20.44 -1.02
C LYS A 91 -0.39 20.28 -0.51
N SER A 92 0.15 19.05 -0.48
CA SER A 92 1.52 18.81 -0.02
C SER A 92 2.53 19.57 -0.87
N THR A 93 3.65 19.95 -0.26
CA THR A 93 4.79 20.58 -0.96
C THR A 93 6.05 19.72 -0.91
N ALA A 94 6.04 18.63 -0.13
CA ALA A 94 7.12 17.67 -0.05
C ALA A 94 7.48 17.11 -1.45
N THR A 95 8.77 17.16 -1.80
CA THR A 95 9.28 16.65 -3.09
C THR A 95 9.02 15.16 -3.24
N ARG A 96 9.17 14.38 -2.16
CA ARG A 96 8.92 12.92 -2.18
C ARG A 96 7.47 12.51 -2.44
N LEU A 97 6.53 13.45 -2.37
CA LEU A 97 5.11 13.23 -2.68
C LEU A 97 4.70 13.80 -4.05
N ASN A 98 5.64 14.27 -4.88
CA ASN A 98 5.32 14.89 -6.17
C ASN A 98 4.53 13.96 -7.10
N ILE A 99 5.02 12.73 -7.30
CA ILE A 99 4.32 11.74 -8.14
C ILE A 99 2.96 11.42 -7.54
N TYR A 100 2.85 11.26 -6.21
CA TYR A 100 1.57 11.03 -5.54
C TYR A 100 0.56 12.16 -5.80
N ARG A 101 0.99 13.42 -5.66
CA ARG A 101 0.15 14.59 -5.99
C ARG A 101 -0.33 14.54 -7.42
N HIS A 102 0.58 14.30 -8.34
CA HIS A 102 0.27 14.24 -9.76
C HIS A 102 -0.73 13.10 -10.06
N THR A 103 -0.51 11.90 -9.51
CA THR A 103 -1.45 10.77 -9.61
C THR A 103 -2.86 11.15 -9.12
N VAL A 104 -2.97 11.79 -7.96
CA VAL A 104 -4.27 12.20 -7.41
C VAL A 104 -4.96 13.25 -8.30
N GLN A 105 -4.20 14.15 -8.91
CA GLN A 105 -4.74 15.14 -9.86
C GLN A 105 -5.24 14.46 -11.14
N VAL A 106 -4.44 13.56 -11.72
CA VAL A 106 -4.82 12.81 -12.93
C VAL A 106 -6.05 11.94 -12.66
N ALA A 107 -6.08 11.20 -11.55
CA ALA A 107 -7.24 10.39 -11.19
C ALA A 107 -8.51 11.23 -11.01
N GLN A 108 -8.38 12.44 -10.44
CA GLN A 108 -9.50 13.39 -10.34
C GLN A 108 -9.95 13.88 -11.71
N GLN A 109 -9.02 14.21 -12.61
CA GLN A 109 -9.35 14.61 -13.98
C GLN A 109 -10.09 13.51 -14.73
N VAL A 110 -9.65 12.26 -14.61
CA VAL A 110 -10.33 11.11 -15.24
C VAL A 110 -11.77 10.94 -14.71
N VAL A 111 -11.98 11.11 -13.40
CA VAL A 111 -13.32 11.07 -12.78
C VAL A 111 -14.22 12.18 -13.36
N GLU A 112 -13.67 13.38 -13.54
CA GLU A 112 -14.37 14.54 -14.10
C GLU A 112 -14.68 14.39 -15.60
N ASP A 113 -13.74 13.87 -16.38
CA ASP A 113 -13.89 13.63 -17.83
C ASP A 113 -14.97 12.58 -18.11
N LEU A 114 -15.04 11.56 -17.25
CA LEU A 114 -16.10 10.54 -17.27
C LEU A 114 -17.41 11.03 -16.65
N LYS A 115 -17.44 12.27 -16.11
CA LYS A 115 -18.61 12.91 -15.48
C LYS A 115 -19.19 12.09 -14.32
N LEU A 116 -18.32 11.37 -13.60
CA LEU A 116 -18.74 10.55 -12.48
C LEU A 116 -19.00 11.45 -11.26
N THR A 117 -20.22 11.37 -10.73
CA THR A 117 -20.62 12.09 -9.50
C THR A 117 -20.67 11.19 -8.27
N VAL A 118 -20.56 9.88 -8.48
CA VAL A 118 -20.46 8.82 -7.47
C VAL A 118 -19.56 7.73 -8.03
N GLN A 119 -19.08 6.84 -7.16
CA GLN A 119 -18.30 5.68 -7.58
C GLN A 119 -19.08 4.83 -8.59
N PRO A 120 -18.40 4.18 -9.55
CA PRO A 120 -19.05 3.36 -10.56
C PRO A 120 -19.98 2.32 -9.95
N LYS A 121 -21.20 2.23 -10.46
CA LYS A 121 -22.23 1.32 -9.91
C LYS A 121 -22.28 -0.02 -10.62
N ASP A 122 -21.92 -0.04 -11.89
CA ASP A 122 -21.91 -1.23 -12.71
C ASP A 122 -20.50 -1.55 -13.22
N LYS A 123 -20.38 -2.74 -13.81
CA LYS A 123 -19.10 -3.27 -14.28
C LYS A 123 -18.57 -2.53 -15.51
N GLU A 124 -19.45 -1.99 -16.35
CA GLU A 124 -19.07 -1.34 -17.60
C GLU A 124 -18.45 0.03 -17.29
N GLU A 125 -19.10 0.80 -16.43
CA GLU A 125 -18.61 2.08 -15.91
C GLU A 125 -17.29 1.90 -15.14
N LYS A 126 -17.20 0.84 -14.30
CA LYS A 126 -15.97 0.52 -13.58
C LYS A 126 -14.85 0.14 -14.55
N SER A 127 -15.11 -0.71 -15.55
CA SER A 127 -14.11 -1.09 -16.55
C SER A 127 -13.61 0.11 -17.35
N ARG A 128 -14.52 0.97 -17.81
CA ARG A 128 -14.18 2.22 -18.50
C ARG A 128 -13.31 3.12 -17.64
N LEU A 129 -13.62 3.27 -16.34
CA LEU A 129 -12.78 4.03 -15.42
C LEU A 129 -11.37 3.42 -15.29
N PHE A 130 -11.25 2.10 -15.13
CA PHE A 130 -9.95 1.42 -15.05
C PHE A 130 -9.12 1.60 -16.33
N GLU A 131 -9.73 1.54 -17.52
CA GLU A 131 -9.06 1.79 -18.79
C GLU A 131 -8.51 3.22 -18.89
N HIS A 132 -9.33 4.23 -18.55
CA HIS A 132 -8.90 5.63 -18.60
C HIS A 132 -7.80 5.91 -17.57
N LEU A 133 -7.91 5.33 -16.37
CA LEU A 133 -6.85 5.43 -15.37
C LEU A 133 -5.56 4.77 -15.87
N ARG A 134 -5.62 3.56 -16.41
CA ARG A 134 -4.42 2.87 -16.94
C ARG A 134 -3.71 3.68 -18.02
N ASN A 135 -4.46 4.37 -18.87
CA ASN A 135 -3.92 5.16 -19.98
C ASN A 135 -3.33 6.52 -19.57
N ASN A 136 -3.72 7.05 -18.40
CA ASN A 136 -3.35 8.42 -18.00
C ASN A 136 -2.50 8.47 -16.74
N LEU A 137 -2.60 7.48 -15.84
CA LEU A 137 -1.84 7.46 -14.60
C LEU A 137 -0.33 7.31 -14.87
N PRO A 138 0.53 7.86 -14.00
CA PRO A 138 1.97 7.62 -14.06
C PRO A 138 2.30 6.13 -13.95
N ASP A 139 3.37 5.69 -14.63
CA ASP A 139 3.81 4.29 -14.65
C ASP A 139 3.99 3.72 -13.25
N GLU A 140 4.50 4.52 -12.31
CA GLU A 140 4.69 4.12 -10.91
C GLU A 140 3.38 3.75 -10.20
N THR A 141 2.24 4.24 -10.69
CA THR A 141 0.91 3.94 -10.12
C THR A 141 0.27 2.72 -10.78
N VAL A 142 0.63 2.39 -12.03
CA VAL A 142 -0.02 1.31 -12.80
C VAL A 142 0.10 -0.04 -12.08
N ILE A 143 1.22 -0.28 -11.38
CA ILE A 143 1.41 -1.50 -10.58
C ILE A 143 0.34 -1.67 -9.48
N TRP A 144 -0.11 -0.57 -8.86
CA TRP A 144 -1.18 -0.60 -7.88
C TRP A 144 -2.54 -0.90 -8.54
N LEU A 145 -2.78 -0.35 -9.73
CA LEU A 145 -3.99 -0.65 -10.51
C LEU A 145 -4.06 -2.15 -10.82
N ASP A 146 -2.94 -2.74 -11.24
CA ASP A 146 -2.82 -4.17 -11.58
C ASP A 146 -2.89 -5.10 -10.37
N ALA A 147 -2.49 -4.62 -9.18
CA ALA A 147 -2.72 -5.31 -7.92
C ALA A 147 -4.18 -5.25 -7.47
N CYS A 148 -4.94 -4.22 -7.88
CA CYS A 148 -6.34 -4.06 -7.51
C CYS A 148 -7.30 -4.77 -8.44
N ALA A 149 -7.03 -4.81 -9.75
CA ALA A 149 -7.94 -5.41 -10.71
C ALA A 149 -7.22 -5.92 -11.95
N VAL A 150 -7.83 -6.93 -12.56
CA VAL A 150 -7.41 -7.48 -13.86
C VAL A 150 -8.54 -7.30 -14.86
N ILE A 151 -8.25 -6.58 -15.94
CA ILE A 151 -9.14 -6.42 -17.08
C ILE A 151 -8.95 -7.63 -18.00
N THR A 152 -9.99 -8.45 -18.15
CA THR A 152 -10.04 -9.54 -19.14
C THR A 152 -10.91 -9.11 -20.33
N ALA A 153 -10.91 -9.90 -21.42
CA ALA A 153 -11.73 -9.60 -22.60
C ALA A 153 -13.23 -9.43 -22.28
N ASP A 154 -13.72 -10.15 -21.27
CA ASP A 154 -15.17 -10.24 -20.99
C ASP A 154 -15.56 -9.69 -19.60
N ASN A 155 -14.60 -9.44 -18.69
CA ASN A 155 -14.93 -9.10 -17.30
C ASN A 155 -13.78 -8.42 -16.53
N LEU A 156 -14.15 -7.66 -15.49
CA LEU A 156 -13.23 -7.14 -14.48
C LEU A 156 -13.17 -8.12 -13.30
N LYS A 157 -11.97 -8.63 -12.99
CA LYS A 157 -11.71 -9.52 -11.84
C LYS A 157 -10.90 -8.80 -10.77
N PHE A 158 -11.18 -9.06 -9.49
CA PHE A 158 -10.46 -8.47 -8.36
C PHE A 158 -9.67 -9.56 -7.61
N PRO A 159 -8.36 -9.37 -7.36
CA PRO A 159 -7.57 -10.29 -6.57
C PRO A 159 -8.07 -10.36 -5.12
N ALA A 160 -8.13 -11.56 -4.55
CA ALA A 160 -8.58 -11.74 -3.15
C ALA A 160 -7.72 -10.95 -2.15
N LEU A 161 -6.43 -10.77 -2.44
CA LEU A 161 -5.50 -10.00 -1.61
C LEU A 161 -5.92 -8.53 -1.48
N THR A 162 -6.61 -7.99 -2.49
CA THR A 162 -7.08 -6.60 -2.53
C THR A 162 -8.61 -6.48 -2.48
N GLY A 163 -9.31 -7.56 -2.10
CA GLY A 163 -10.77 -7.57 -1.93
C GLY A 163 -11.51 -7.22 -3.21
N THR A 164 -12.26 -6.11 -3.22
CA THR A 164 -13.05 -5.65 -4.39
C THR A 164 -12.42 -4.46 -5.12
N GLY A 165 -11.09 -4.38 -5.06
CA GLY A 165 -10.27 -3.35 -5.69
C GLY A 165 -9.67 -2.39 -4.66
N GLY A 166 -8.83 -2.89 -3.76
CA GLY A 166 -8.12 -2.09 -2.77
C GLY A 166 -8.90 -1.82 -1.48
N ASN A 167 -9.75 -2.75 -1.05
CA ASN A 167 -10.52 -2.63 0.18
C ASN A 167 -10.78 -3.96 0.90
N ASP A 168 -11.14 -3.87 2.17
CA ASP A 168 -11.62 -4.96 3.02
C ASP A 168 -12.97 -4.55 3.64
N GLY A 169 -14.06 -4.93 2.96
CA GLY A 169 -15.39 -4.40 3.27
C GLY A 169 -15.44 -2.87 3.14
N ASN A 170 -15.73 -2.16 4.23
CA ASN A 170 -15.74 -0.69 4.27
C ASN A 170 -14.36 -0.06 4.57
N PHE A 171 -13.32 -0.88 4.73
CA PHE A 171 -11.97 -0.44 5.04
C PHE A 171 -11.16 -0.21 3.75
N GLU A 172 -11.01 1.06 3.37
CA GLU A 172 -10.30 1.49 2.16
C GLU A 172 -8.78 1.56 2.37
N PHE A 173 -8.03 0.84 1.54
CA PHE A 173 -6.57 0.74 1.68
C PHE A 173 -5.86 2.03 1.28
N SER A 174 -6.22 2.61 0.13
CA SER A 174 -5.59 3.84 -0.38
C SER A 174 -5.76 5.03 0.56
N ARG A 175 -6.97 5.22 1.10
CA ARG A 175 -7.23 6.28 2.09
C ARG A 175 -6.41 6.06 3.36
N THR A 176 -6.39 4.83 3.87
CA THR A 176 -5.65 4.52 5.10
C THR A 176 -4.15 4.68 4.89
N PHE A 177 -3.62 4.27 3.74
CA PHE A 177 -2.21 4.48 3.38
C PHE A 177 -1.83 5.96 3.43
N MET A 178 -2.64 6.84 2.82
CA MET A 178 -2.42 8.29 2.91
C MET A 178 -2.51 8.84 4.35
N GLN A 179 -3.31 8.23 5.23
CA GLN A 179 -3.37 8.59 6.65
C GLN A 179 -2.08 8.16 7.37
N GLN A 180 -1.60 6.93 7.15
CA GLN A 180 -0.33 6.46 7.72
C GLN A 180 0.84 7.32 7.27
N LEU A 181 0.87 7.71 5.99
CA LEU A 181 1.90 8.62 5.49
C LEU A 181 1.87 9.97 6.22
N GLN A 182 0.71 10.49 6.62
CA GLN A 182 0.63 11.74 7.40
C GLN A 182 1.17 11.60 8.83
N GLU A 183 1.07 10.41 9.42
CA GLU A 183 1.67 10.13 10.73
C GLU A 183 3.21 10.05 10.64
N LEU A 184 3.73 9.65 9.47
CA LEU A 184 5.16 9.41 9.24
C LEU A 184 5.89 10.61 8.63
N ILE A 185 5.20 11.39 7.81
CA ILE A 185 5.79 12.40 6.91
C ILE A 185 5.05 13.72 7.09
N ASP A 186 5.78 14.79 7.38
CA ASP A 186 5.24 16.13 7.23
C ASP A 186 5.09 16.45 5.73
N PHE A 187 3.85 16.61 5.27
CA PHE A 187 3.53 16.84 3.87
C PHE A 187 3.96 18.22 3.36
N ALA A 188 4.23 19.19 4.25
CA ALA A 188 4.76 20.49 3.85
C ALA A 188 6.28 20.41 3.63
N THR A 189 7.02 19.84 4.58
CA THR A 189 8.49 19.87 4.55
C THR A 189 9.12 18.63 3.94
N GLY A 190 8.38 17.51 3.89
CA GLY A 190 8.89 16.20 3.51
C GLY A 190 9.73 15.53 4.60
N LYS A 191 9.89 16.13 5.79
CA LYS A 191 10.69 15.55 6.88
C LYS A 191 9.91 14.44 7.62
N PRO A 192 10.60 13.48 8.26
CA PRO A 192 9.94 12.52 9.13
C PRO A 192 9.32 13.20 10.35
N SER A 193 8.21 12.63 10.87
CA SER A 193 7.65 13.03 12.16
C SER A 193 8.57 12.61 13.32
N ALA A 194 8.37 13.17 14.51
CA ALA A 194 9.22 12.88 15.68
C ALA A 194 9.22 11.39 16.09
N ALA A 195 8.13 10.66 15.81
CA ALA A 195 8.00 9.24 16.15
C ALA A 195 8.41 8.30 14.99
N ALA A 196 8.64 8.84 13.78
CA ALA A 196 8.81 8.03 12.59
C ALA A 196 10.05 7.12 12.64
N GLU A 197 11.18 7.57 13.19
CA GLU A 197 12.39 6.73 13.33
C GLU A 197 12.18 5.60 14.33
N LEU A 198 11.63 5.90 15.50
CA LEU A 198 11.34 4.90 16.53
C LEU A 198 10.41 3.80 15.99
N MET A 199 9.35 4.22 15.30
CA MET A 199 8.42 3.30 14.64
C MET A 199 9.08 2.51 13.50
N LEU A 200 9.97 3.13 12.72
CA LEU A 200 10.67 2.46 11.63
C LEU A 200 11.59 1.35 12.15
N ARG A 201 12.35 1.64 13.20
CA ARG A 201 13.25 0.69 13.83
C ARG A 201 12.48 -0.50 14.43
N ALA A 202 11.32 -0.25 15.00
CA ALA A 202 10.42 -1.32 15.43
C ALA A 202 9.95 -2.19 14.27
N ALA A 203 9.51 -1.57 13.17
CA ALA A 203 9.02 -2.28 11.99
C ALA A 203 10.11 -3.15 11.32
N LEU A 204 11.35 -2.65 11.26
CA LEU A 204 12.46 -3.33 10.58
C LEU A 204 13.23 -4.30 11.48
N PHE A 205 13.54 -3.89 12.71
CA PHE A 205 14.49 -4.57 13.60
C PHE A 205 13.86 -5.14 14.88
N ASP A 206 12.53 -5.07 15.02
CA ASP A 206 11.83 -5.54 16.23
C ASP A 206 12.31 -4.81 17.50
N GLU A 207 12.75 -3.56 17.36
CA GLU A 207 13.09 -2.71 18.50
C GLU A 207 11.82 -2.38 19.31
N VAL A 208 11.93 -2.46 20.63
CA VAL A 208 10.78 -2.25 21.54
C VAL A 208 10.36 -0.78 21.57
N VAL A 209 9.07 -0.53 21.33
CA VAL A 209 8.48 0.82 21.39
C VAL A 209 7.51 0.94 22.56
N PRO A 210 7.83 1.73 23.59
CA PRO A 210 6.89 2.02 24.66
C PRO A 210 5.76 2.93 24.16
N GLY A 211 4.58 2.35 23.92
CA GLY A 211 3.38 3.11 23.55
C GLY A 211 3.31 3.47 22.07
N LEU A 212 2.89 2.52 21.24
CA LEU A 212 2.40 2.79 19.90
C LEU A 212 1.07 3.56 19.99
N GLN A 213 1.13 4.88 19.78
CA GLN A 213 -0.04 5.73 19.63
C GLN A 213 -0.53 5.69 18.19
N PHE A 214 -1.11 4.59 17.76
CA PHE A 214 -1.87 4.59 16.53
C PHE A 214 -3.04 3.60 16.58
N ALA A 215 -4.25 4.16 16.46
CA ALA A 215 -5.53 3.45 16.48
C ALA A 215 -6.04 3.25 15.05
N GLY A 216 -5.38 2.42 14.26
CA GLY A 216 -5.89 2.08 12.94
C GLY A 216 -5.84 0.61 12.61
N LYS A 217 -6.55 0.28 11.54
CA LYS A 217 -6.85 -1.09 11.15
C LYS A 217 -5.81 -1.56 10.14
N ILE A 218 -5.45 -2.83 10.23
CA ILE A 218 -4.59 -3.53 9.27
C ILE A 218 -5.38 -4.52 8.40
N GLY A 219 -6.72 -4.52 8.53
CA GLY A 219 -7.63 -5.38 7.78
C GLY A 219 -7.32 -6.87 7.95
N GLN A 220 -7.67 -7.65 6.93
CA GLN A 220 -7.42 -9.09 6.84
C GLN A 220 -5.94 -9.53 6.98
N PHE A 221 -4.98 -8.61 6.88
CA PHE A 221 -3.55 -8.96 6.80
C PHE A 221 -2.91 -9.31 8.15
N ASN A 222 -3.49 -8.84 9.26
CA ASN A 222 -3.01 -9.18 10.60
C ASN A 222 -4.17 -9.12 11.64
N PRO A 223 -4.87 -10.26 11.83
CA PRO A 223 -5.97 -10.36 12.79
C PRO A 223 -5.55 -10.06 14.23
N ILE A 224 -4.29 -10.32 14.60
CA ILE A 224 -3.78 -10.12 15.96
C ILE A 224 -3.73 -8.63 16.31
N ALA A 225 -3.36 -7.78 15.35
CA ALA A 225 -3.28 -6.33 15.53
C ALA A 225 -4.62 -5.59 15.36
N ALA A 226 -5.71 -6.31 15.03
CA ALA A 226 -7.03 -5.71 14.82
C ALA A 226 -7.74 -5.26 16.12
N GLY A 227 -7.19 -5.62 17.29
CA GLY A 227 -7.76 -5.29 18.60
C GLY A 227 -9.00 -6.11 18.93
N GLY A 228 -9.76 -5.65 19.94
CA GLY A 228 -10.99 -6.25 20.41
C GLY A 228 -10.81 -7.09 21.68
N ALA A 229 -11.80 -7.96 21.92
CA ALA A 229 -11.87 -8.74 23.15
C ALA A 229 -10.58 -9.55 23.39
N ASN A 230 -10.03 -9.42 24.59
CA ASN A 230 -8.79 -10.05 25.05
C ASN A 230 -7.50 -9.60 24.32
N ALA A 231 -7.51 -8.45 23.64
CA ALA A 231 -6.31 -7.92 22.98
C ALA A 231 -5.30 -7.24 23.93
N ALA A 232 -5.67 -6.94 25.19
CA ALA A 232 -4.75 -6.47 26.23
C ALA A 232 -5.28 -6.78 27.65
N PRO A 233 -4.46 -6.58 28.71
CA PRO A 233 -4.94 -6.58 30.09
C PRO A 233 -6.10 -5.58 30.25
N GLY A 234 -7.25 -6.06 30.73
CA GLY A 234 -8.51 -5.31 30.73
C GLY A 234 -9.62 -5.91 29.86
N TYR A 235 -9.37 -7.06 29.21
CA TYR A 235 -10.31 -7.83 28.39
C TYR A 235 -10.74 -7.17 27.06
N ASP A 236 -10.21 -6.00 26.75
CA ASP A 236 -10.43 -5.31 25.48
C ASP A 236 -9.27 -4.35 25.21
N ALA A 237 -8.97 -4.11 23.94
CA ALA A 237 -8.06 -3.05 23.53
C ALA A 237 -8.30 -2.59 22.09
N ASP A 238 -7.98 -1.33 21.85
CA ASP A 238 -7.99 -0.77 20.50
C ASP A 238 -6.98 -1.47 19.57
N SER A 239 -7.27 -1.44 18.27
CA SER A 239 -6.33 -1.87 17.24
C SER A 239 -5.03 -1.06 17.34
N ARG A 240 -3.88 -1.74 17.29
CA ARG A 240 -2.56 -1.09 17.32
C ARG A 240 -1.76 -1.53 16.12
N VAL A 241 -1.50 -0.59 15.22
CA VAL A 241 -0.77 -0.85 13.98
C VAL A 241 0.32 0.19 13.85
N ASN A 242 1.56 -0.25 13.71
CA ASN A 242 2.64 0.66 13.37
C ASN A 242 2.42 1.19 11.94
N PRO A 243 2.42 2.52 11.73
CA PRO A 243 2.24 3.10 10.40
C PRO A 243 3.21 2.56 9.35
N TRP A 244 4.47 2.29 9.72
CA TRP A 244 5.45 1.70 8.81
C TRP A 244 5.09 0.27 8.39
N ASP A 245 4.55 -0.54 9.31
CA ASP A 245 4.11 -1.90 8.97
C ASP A 245 3.02 -1.87 7.91
N TYR A 246 2.06 -0.96 8.04
CA TYR A 246 0.97 -0.80 7.06
C TYR A 246 1.49 -0.29 5.71
N VAL A 247 2.37 0.70 5.73
CA VAL A 247 2.96 1.27 4.52
C VAL A 247 3.75 0.21 3.76
N PHE A 248 4.69 -0.47 4.42
CA PHE A 248 5.50 -1.50 3.76
C PHE A 248 4.67 -2.70 3.31
N MET A 249 3.66 -3.10 4.08
CA MET A 249 2.74 -4.16 3.68
C MET A 249 2.08 -3.85 2.34
N LEU A 250 1.50 -2.64 2.18
CA LEU A 250 0.85 -2.28 0.92
C LEU A 250 1.85 -2.07 -0.23
N GLU A 251 3.05 -1.59 0.05
CA GLU A 251 4.13 -1.55 -0.94
C GLU A 251 4.53 -2.95 -1.42
N GLY A 252 4.45 -3.96 -0.55
CA GLY A 252 4.67 -5.36 -0.88
C GLY A 252 3.50 -6.04 -1.60
N VAL A 253 2.26 -5.65 -1.34
CA VAL A 253 1.06 -6.12 -2.08
C VAL A 253 1.23 -5.92 -3.58
N MET A 254 1.95 -4.87 -4.00
CA MET A 254 2.16 -4.54 -5.42
C MET A 254 2.96 -5.59 -6.19
N LEU A 255 3.75 -6.43 -5.50
CA LEU A 255 4.42 -7.56 -6.15
C LEU A 255 3.44 -8.67 -6.58
N PHE A 256 2.21 -8.65 -6.06
CA PHE A 256 1.15 -9.59 -6.39
C PHE A 256 0.20 -9.01 -7.45
N ALA A 257 0.76 -8.32 -8.44
CA ALA A 257 0.01 -7.84 -9.60
C ALA A 257 -0.60 -9.01 -10.37
N GLY A 258 -1.89 -8.89 -10.69
CA GLY A 258 -2.64 -9.89 -11.42
C GLY A 258 -2.22 -10.04 -12.88
N GLY A 259 -2.20 -11.27 -13.37
CA GLY A 259 -2.09 -11.61 -14.78
C GLY A 259 -3.30 -12.39 -15.28
N VAL A 260 -3.53 -12.35 -16.59
CA VAL A 260 -4.47 -13.25 -17.27
C VAL A 260 -3.66 -14.38 -17.90
N THR A 261 -3.98 -15.62 -17.54
CA THR A 261 -3.41 -16.79 -18.22
C THR A 261 -4.52 -17.55 -18.96
N ARG A 262 -4.21 -18.08 -20.15
CA ARG A 262 -5.11 -18.97 -20.88
C ARG A 262 -4.76 -20.41 -20.52
N ARG A 263 -5.73 -21.17 -20.02
CA ARG A 263 -5.57 -22.61 -19.74
C ARG A 263 -6.08 -23.40 -20.94
N TYR A 264 -5.19 -23.96 -21.75
CA TYR A 264 -5.53 -24.57 -23.05
C TYR A 264 -6.30 -25.90 -22.96
N GLU A 265 -6.43 -26.52 -21.78
CA GLU A 265 -7.12 -27.81 -21.61
C GLU A 265 -8.64 -27.71 -21.47
N TYR A 266 -9.17 -26.50 -21.26
CA TYR A 266 -10.60 -26.21 -21.29
C TYR A 266 -10.82 -25.04 -22.25
N SER A 267 -11.83 -25.12 -23.11
CA SER A 267 -12.24 -24.05 -24.01
C SER A 267 -12.95 -22.90 -23.27
N ASP A 268 -12.44 -22.52 -22.09
CA ASP A 268 -13.00 -21.47 -21.25
C ASP A 268 -12.02 -20.32 -21.04
N VAL A 269 -12.64 -19.15 -20.86
CA VAL A 269 -12.11 -17.79 -20.77
C VAL A 269 -10.92 -17.68 -19.79
N GLY A 270 -9.94 -16.82 -20.12
CA GLY A 270 -8.73 -16.63 -19.32
C GLY A 270 -9.00 -16.41 -17.83
N ASP A 271 -8.20 -17.07 -16.99
CA ASP A 271 -8.37 -17.03 -15.53
C ASP A 271 -7.30 -16.19 -14.83
N PHE A 272 -7.63 -15.73 -13.62
CA PHE A 272 -6.75 -14.91 -12.80
C PHE A 272 -5.59 -15.75 -12.25
N ALA A 273 -4.36 -15.27 -12.44
CA ALA A 273 -3.19 -15.83 -11.79
C ALA A 273 -2.27 -14.69 -11.33
N TYR A 274 -1.53 -14.89 -10.24
CA TYR A 274 -0.42 -14.01 -9.90
C TYR A 274 0.73 -14.26 -10.86
N ARG A 275 1.44 -13.20 -11.28
CA ARG A 275 2.65 -13.34 -12.09
C ARG A 275 3.81 -13.65 -11.15
N PHE A 276 4.37 -14.85 -11.25
CA PHE A 276 5.61 -15.23 -10.59
C PHE A 276 6.54 -15.92 -11.60
#